data_AF-A0A1Z2KZ17-F1
#
_entry.id   AF-A0A1Z2KZ17-F1
#
_cell.length_a   1.000
_cell.length_b   1.000
_cell.length_c   1.000
_cell.angle_alpha   90.00
_cell.angle_beta   90.00
_cell.angle_gamma   90.00
#
_symmetry.space_group_name_H-M   'P 1'
#
loop_
_entity.id
_entity.type
_entity.pdbx_description
1 polymer ?
#
loop_
_entity_poly.entity_id
_entity_poly.type
_entity_poly.pdbx_seq_one_letter_code
_entity_poly.pdbx_strand_id
1 'polypeptide(L)' 'MATRADLVVALKEGRLAFELGERLEDCPYGAGDPLRAAWLRGFAAAREESRAGGEG' A
#
# COMPACT_ATOMS: atom_id res chain seq x y z
N MET A 1 6.81 -10.46 -15.79
CA MET A 1 7.03 -9.01 -15.58
C MET A 1 5.72 -8.43 -15.06
N ALA A 2 5.75 -7.68 -13.96
CA ALA A 2 4.58 -6.96 -13.48
C ALA A 2 4.15 -5.89 -14.50
N THR A 3 2.87 -5.82 -14.79
CA THR A 3 2.29 -4.83 -15.69
C THR A 3 1.97 -3.54 -14.92
N ARG A 4 1.72 -2.46 -15.66
CA ARG A 4 1.22 -1.21 -15.06
C ARG A 4 -0.09 -1.42 -14.31
N ALA A 5 -0.94 -2.34 -14.78
CA ALA A 5 -2.19 -2.67 -14.10
C ALA A 5 -1.93 -3.32 -12.74
N ASP A 6 -0.99 -4.27 -12.68
CA ASP A 6 -0.63 -4.96 -11.43
C ASP A 6 -0.07 -3.98 -10.39
N LEU A 7 0.75 -3.02 -10.81
CA LEU A 7 1.25 -1.98 -9.92
C LEU A 7 0.14 -1.09 -9.35
N VAL A 8 -0.88 -0.78 -10.16
CA VAL A 8 -2.03 0.01 -9.69
C VAL A 8 -2.89 -0.81 -8.72
N VAL A 9 -3.07 -2.11 -8.96
CA VAL A 9 -3.76 -3.01 -8.04
C VAL A 9 -3.02 -3.09 -6.72
N ALA A 10 -1.72 -3.40 -6.75
CA ALA A 10 -0.89 -3.46 -5.55
C ALA A 10 -0.93 -2.16 -4.75
N LEU A 11 -0.91 -1.01 -5.42
CA LEU A 11 -1.04 0.31 -4.77
C LEU A 11 -2.39 0.48 -4.07
N LYS A 12 -3.49 0.06 -4.69
CA LYS A 12 -4.84 0.10 -4.08
C LYS A 12 -4.94 -0.85 -2.89
N GLU A 13 -4.39 -2.06 -3.02
CA GLU A 13 -4.36 -3.05 -1.93
C GLU A 13 -3.58 -2.53 -0.72
N GLY A 14 -2.45 -1.85 -0.94
CA GLY A 14 -1.69 -1.25 0.16
C GLY A 14 -2.46 -0.16 0.90
N ARG A 15 -3.20 0.67 0.16
CA ARG A 15 -4.09 1.68 0.76
C ARG A 15 -5.17 1.01 1.61
N LEU A 16 -5.84 0.00 1.05
CA LEU A 16 -6.91 -0.74 1.73
C LEU A 16 -6.39 -1.45 2.98
N ALA A 17 -5.22 -2.06 2.93
CA ALA A 17 -4.61 -2.73 4.08
C ALA A 17 -4.41 -1.77 5.27
N PHE A 18 -3.97 -0.53 5.02
CA PHE A 18 -3.91 0.48 6.07
C PHE A 18 -5.30 0.85 6.60
N GLU A 19 -6.29 1.06 5.72
CA GLU A 19 -7.67 1.37 6.11
C GLU A 19 -8.30 0.25 6.95
N LEU A 20 -7.90 -1.00 6.73
CA LEU A 20 -8.30 -2.18 7.50
C LEU A 20 -7.49 -2.38 8.79
N GLY A 21 -6.44 -1.59 9.03
CA GLY A 21 -5.58 -1.71 10.21
C GLY A 21 -4.56 -2.85 10.14
N GLU A 22 -4.26 -3.38 8.95
CA GLU A 22 -3.22 -4.38 8.74
C GLU A 22 -1.81 -3.80 8.94
N ARG A 23 -0.82 -4.68 9.06
CA ARG A 23 0.58 -4.28 9.29
C ARG A 23 1.39 -4.43 8.00
N LEU A 24 2.51 -3.72 7.92
CA LEU A 24 3.43 -3.80 6.78
C LEU A 24 4.00 -5.22 6.54
N GLU A 25 4.07 -6.03 7.58
CA GLU A 25 4.53 -7.43 7.51
C GLU A 25 3.50 -8.36 6.86
N ASP A 26 2.22 -7.96 6.80
CA ASP A 26 1.14 -8.71 6.16
C ASP A 26 1.12 -8.49 4.64
N CYS A 27 2.05 -7.69 4.10
CA CYS A 27 2.20 -7.48 2.66
C CYS A 27 2.42 -8.81 1.91
N PRO A 28 1.55 -9.19 0.96
CA PRO A 28 1.60 -10.49 0.30
C PRO A 28 2.75 -10.63 -0.71
N TYR A 29 3.38 -9.51 -1.08
CA TYR A 29 4.42 -9.48 -2.10
C TYR A 29 5.81 -9.75 -1.52
N GLY A 30 6.54 -10.69 -2.12
CA GLY A 30 7.88 -11.08 -1.68
C GLY A 30 8.94 -9.97 -1.81
N ALA A 31 10.07 -10.15 -1.13
CA ALA A 31 11.21 -9.25 -1.27
C ALA A 31 11.76 -9.29 -2.71
N GLY A 32 11.92 -8.12 -3.33
CA GLY A 32 12.36 -7.99 -4.73
C GLY A 32 11.22 -7.91 -5.74
N ASP A 33 9.96 -8.12 -5.33
CA ASP A 33 8.81 -7.94 -6.22
C ASP A 33 8.51 -6.43 -6.40
N PRO A 34 8.44 -5.92 -7.64
CA PRO A 34 8.04 -4.53 -7.87
C PRO A 34 6.63 -4.19 -7.34
N LEU A 35 5.74 -5.17 -7.20
CA LEU A 35 4.42 -5.01 -6.60
C LEU A 35 4.52 -4.68 -5.11
N ARG A 36 5.53 -5.21 -4.40
CA ARG A 36 5.79 -4.86 -3.00
C ARG A 36 6.03 -3.36 -2.84
N ALA A 37 6.83 -2.77 -3.73
CA ALA A 37 7.11 -1.34 -3.70
C ALA A 37 5.85 -0.51 -3.96
N ALA A 38 4.98 -0.94 -4.88
CA ALA A 38 3.71 -0.28 -5.16
C ALA A 38 2.75 -0.36 -3.96
N TRP A 39 2.63 -1.54 -3.35
CA TRP A 39 1.82 -1.75 -2.15
C TRP A 39 2.27 -0.88 -0.98
N LEU A 40 3.58 -0.86 -0.69
CA LEU A 40 4.13 -0.04 0.38
C LEU A 40 3.87 1.46 0.18
N ARG A 41 3.88 1.94 -1.07
CA ARG A 41 3.54 3.32 -1.41
C ARG A 41 2.07 3.63 -1.11
N GLY A 42 1.16 2.72 -1.48
CA GLY A 42 -0.26 2.86 -1.19
C GLY A 42 -0.55 2.91 0.31
N PHE A 43 0.07 2.00 1.07
CA PHE A 43 -0.03 1.94 2.53
C PHE A 43 0.49 3.22 3.20
N ALA A 44 1.69 3.69 2.79
CA ALA A 44 2.27 4.91 3.32
C ALA A 44 1.42 6.14 2.99
N ALA A 45 0.86 6.24 1.78
CA ALA A 45 -0.01 7.34 1.39
C ALA A 45 -1.28 7.40 2.26
N ALA A 46 -1.92 6.25 2.50
CA ALA A 46 -3.10 6.14 3.37
C ALA A 46 -2.79 6.58 4.81
N ARG A 47 -1.62 6.17 5.31
CA ARG A 47 -1.14 6.56 6.64
C ARG A 47 -0.94 8.06 6.77
N GLU A 48 -0.29 8.68 5.79
CA GLU A 48 -0.06 10.13 5.79
C GLU A 48 -1.39 10.90 5.66
N GLU A 49 -2.32 10.42 4.83
CA GLU A 49 -3.67 10.99 4.69
C GLU A 49 -4.46 10.90 6.00
N SER A 50 -4.44 9.76 6.69
CA SER A 50 -5.08 9.60 8.00
C SER A 50 -4.45 10.49 9.08
N ARG A 51 -3.14 10.70 9.03
CA ARG A 51 -2.43 11.60 9.94
C ARG A 51 -2.77 13.07 9.66
N ALA A 52 -2.87 13.46 8.40
CA ALA A 52 -3.24 14.82 7.99
C ALA A 52 -4.73 15.13 8.22
N GLY A 53 -5.61 14.14 8.09
CA GLY A 53 -7.05 14.27 8.32
C GLY A 53 -7.48 14.28 9.79
N GLY A 54 -6.55 14.12 10.74
CA GLY A 54 -6.79 14.23 12.19
C GLY A 54 -6.74 15.67 12.73
N GLU A 55 -6.46 16.66 11.89
CA GLU A 55 -6.54 18.09 12.20
C GLU A 55 -7.76 18.69 11.49
N GLY A 56 -8.94 18.56 12.09
CA GLY A 56 -10.21 19.10 11.59
C GLY A 56 -11.27 19.18 12.68
#